data_AF-A0A386ZMN4-F1
#
_entry.id   AF-A0A386ZMN4-F1
#
_cell.length_a   1.000
_cell.length_b   1.000
_cell.length_c   1.000
_cell.angle_alpha   90.00
_cell.angle_beta   90.00
_cell.angle_gamma   90.00
#
_symmetry.space_group_name_H-M   'P 1'
#
loop_
_entity.id
_entity.type
_entity.pdbx_description
1 polymer ?
#
loop_
_entity_poly.entity_id
_entity_poly.type
_entity_poly.pdbx_seq_one_letter_code
_entity_poly.pdbx_strand_id
1 'polypeptide(L)'
;MDVSFASDDLVLRLASLAYLARFSVVSRVHTRSDLRLYFSWCTERDLPPLAVTRTEVEHYSLWMRETRHFKPATIARRLAVVAGFYRTCVIDGLLEHSPAEYVRRPRVSNESPTLGLSHLQFEALLVASRDSDNPPDFARYDRARTNLDRHPNYIRAAFMASAT
;
A
#
# COMPACT_ATOMS: atom_id res chain seq x y z
N MET A 1 7.23 -23.71 -5.07
CA MET A 1 7.48 -22.25 -5.18
C MET A 1 7.81 -22.04 -6.64
N ASP A 2 6.81 -22.22 -7.50
CA ASP A 2 7.07 -22.51 -8.91
C ASP A 2 6.56 -21.36 -9.76
N VAL A 3 7.44 -20.37 -9.94
CA VAL A 3 7.31 -19.32 -10.95
C VAL A 3 8.55 -19.50 -11.81
N SER A 4 8.43 -20.26 -12.91
CA SER A 4 9.54 -20.75 -13.74
C SER A 4 10.40 -19.63 -14.34
N PHE A 5 9.87 -18.42 -14.52
CA PHE A 5 10.69 -17.27 -14.96
C PHE A 5 11.53 -16.64 -13.84
N ALA A 6 11.13 -16.81 -12.57
CA ALA A 6 11.83 -16.20 -11.44
C ALA A 6 13.03 -17.02 -10.96
N SER A 7 13.32 -18.21 -11.51
CA SER A 7 14.58 -18.93 -11.22
C SER A 7 15.70 -18.59 -12.19
N ASP A 8 15.37 -18.36 -13.47
CA ASP A 8 16.38 -18.31 -14.55
C ASP A 8 16.78 -16.88 -14.94
N ASP A 9 15.91 -15.89 -14.73
CA ASP A 9 16.24 -14.47 -14.97
C ASP A 9 16.82 -13.81 -13.72
N LEU A 10 18.16 -13.78 -13.64
CA LEU A 10 18.90 -13.11 -12.57
C LEU A 10 18.56 -11.62 -12.47
N VAL A 11 18.35 -10.93 -13.60
CA VAL A 11 18.07 -9.49 -13.62
C VAL A 11 16.72 -9.21 -12.98
N LEU A 12 15.69 -9.97 -13.35
CA LEU A 12 14.36 -9.86 -12.76
C LEU A 12 14.38 -10.13 -11.25
N ARG A 13 15.16 -11.13 -10.81
CA ARG A 13 15.33 -11.44 -9.38
C ARG A 13 15.94 -10.27 -8.62
N LEU A 14 17.04 -9.70 -9.13
CA LEU A 14 17.72 -8.58 -8.49
C LEU A 14 16.83 -7.33 -8.45
N ALA A 15 16.14 -7.00 -9.55
CA ALA A 15 15.18 -5.90 -9.60
C ALA A 15 14.05 -6.07 -8.57
N SER A 16 13.54 -7.30 -8.42
CA SER A 16 12.52 -7.62 -7.44
C SER A 16 13.00 -7.43 -6.00
N LEU A 17 14.23 -7.86 -5.70
CA LEU A 17 14.84 -7.69 -4.38
C LEU A 17 15.11 -6.21 -4.08
N ALA A 18 15.66 -5.46 -5.03
CA ALA A 18 15.91 -4.03 -4.92
C ALA A 18 14.61 -3.25 -4.62
N TYR A 19 13.53 -3.56 -5.34
CA TYR A 19 12.23 -2.97 -5.07
C TYR A 19 11.68 -3.36 -3.69
N LEU A 20 11.75 -4.64 -3.29
CA LEU A 20 11.24 -5.10 -2.00
C LEU A 20 12.05 -4.58 -0.80
N ALA A 21 13.34 -4.28 -0.98
CA ALA A 21 14.19 -3.69 0.05
C ALA A 21 13.72 -2.31 0.51
N ARG A 22 12.89 -1.62 -0.29
CA ARG A 22 12.33 -0.29 0.00
C ARG A 22 11.22 -0.30 1.06
N PHE A 23 10.71 -1.48 1.44
CA PHE A 23 9.57 -1.61 2.36
C PHE A 23 9.98 -2.17 3.72
N SER A 24 9.25 -1.74 4.76
CA SER A 24 9.28 -2.37 6.08
C SER A 24 8.86 -3.84 6.00
N VAL A 25 9.21 -4.64 7.01
CA VAL A 25 8.94 -6.10 7.02
C VAL A 25 7.48 -6.44 6.76
N VAL A 26 6.53 -5.73 7.40
CA VAL A 26 5.09 -5.98 7.25
C VAL A 26 4.60 -5.61 5.85
N SER A 27 4.95 -4.42 5.34
CA SER A 27 4.55 -4.00 3.99
C SER A 27 5.20 -4.85 2.90
N ARG A 28 6.43 -5.36 3.14
CA ARG A 28 7.18 -6.20 2.21
C ARG A 28 6.47 -7.52 1.91
N VAL A 29 5.81 -8.13 2.90
CA VAL A 29 5.08 -9.41 2.70
C VAL A 29 3.91 -9.23 1.74
N HIS A 30 3.12 -8.17 1.91
CA HIS A 30 1.99 -7.87 1.03
C HIS A 30 2.47 -7.50 -0.38
N THR A 31 3.46 -6.61 -0.50
CA THR A 31 4.05 -6.22 -1.80
C THR A 31 4.63 -7.42 -2.53
N ARG A 32 5.36 -8.32 -1.82
CA ARG A 32 5.91 -9.54 -2.40
C ARG A 32 4.82 -10.45 -2.95
N SER A 33 3.74 -10.62 -2.20
CA SER A 33 2.60 -11.44 -2.63
C SER A 33 1.92 -10.86 -3.87
N ASP A 34 1.78 -9.54 -3.95
CA ASP A 34 1.20 -8.89 -5.12
C ASP A 34 2.09 -9.00 -6.36
N LEU A 35 3.40 -8.80 -6.21
CA LEU A 35 4.35 -8.99 -7.31
C LEU A 35 4.37 -10.42 -7.83
N ARG A 36 4.29 -11.40 -6.93
CA ARG A 36 4.19 -12.82 -7.33
C ARG A 36 2.98 -13.09 -8.21
N LEU A 37 1.82 -12.54 -7.86
CA LEU A 37 0.61 -12.69 -8.68
C LEU A 37 0.78 -12.07 -10.07
N TYR A 38 1.46 -10.92 -10.15
CA TYR A 38 1.75 -10.29 -11.43
C TYR A 38 2.70 -11.15 -12.27
N PHE A 39 3.81 -11.62 -11.70
CA PHE A 39 4.77 -12.46 -12.42
C PHE A 39 4.21 -13.82 -12.81
N SER A 40 3.34 -14.42 -12.00
CA SER A 40 2.64 -15.65 -12.40
C SER A 40 1.71 -15.39 -13.58
N TRP A 41 0.98 -14.26 -13.58
CA TRP A 41 0.13 -13.87 -14.70
C TRP A 41 0.92 -13.64 -15.99
N CYS A 42 2.10 -13.02 -15.89
CA CYS A 42 3.04 -12.85 -16.99
C CYS A 42 3.55 -14.20 -17.51
N THR A 43 3.95 -15.09 -16.59
CA THR A 43 4.44 -16.45 -16.89
C THR A 43 3.41 -17.26 -17.66
N GLU A 44 2.15 -17.25 -17.23
CA GLU A 44 1.04 -17.95 -17.90
C GLU A 44 0.78 -17.47 -19.34
N ARG A 45 1.35 -16.34 -19.75
CA ARG A 45 1.13 -15.69 -21.05
C ARG A 45 2.41 -15.54 -21.87
N ASP A 46 3.51 -16.16 -21.43
CA ASP A 46 4.85 -15.99 -22.03
C ASP A 46 5.27 -14.51 -22.17
N LEU A 47 4.89 -13.68 -21.20
CA LEU A 47 5.28 -12.28 -21.14
C LEU A 47 6.50 -12.11 -20.24
N PRO A 48 7.69 -11.76 -20.76
CA PRO A 48 8.83 -11.44 -19.91
C PRO A 48 8.55 -10.13 -19.15
N PRO A 49 8.55 -10.11 -17.80
CA PRO A 49 8.11 -8.95 -17.02
C PRO A 49 8.83 -7.64 -17.33
N LEU A 50 10.11 -7.70 -17.75
CA LEU A 50 10.88 -6.51 -18.13
C LEU A 50 10.64 -6.04 -19.57
N ALA A 51 9.93 -6.80 -20.41
CA ALA A 51 9.54 -6.35 -21.76
C ALA A 51 8.03 -6.08 -21.89
N VAL A 52 7.29 -6.10 -20.78
CA VAL A 52 5.85 -5.83 -20.78
C VAL A 52 5.56 -4.39 -21.22
N THR A 53 4.57 -4.24 -22.08
CA THR A 53 4.03 -3.00 -22.62
C THR A 53 2.88 -2.45 -21.76
N ARG A 54 2.54 -1.16 -21.94
CA ARG A 54 1.39 -0.53 -21.26
C ARG A 54 0.08 -1.28 -21.49
N THR A 55 -0.18 -1.73 -22.72
CA THR A 55 -1.40 -2.46 -23.08
C THR A 55 -1.52 -3.77 -22.30
N GLU A 56 -0.41 -4.47 -22.08
CA GLU A 56 -0.41 -5.71 -21.30
C GLU A 56 -0.65 -5.46 -19.81
N VAL A 57 -0.15 -4.35 -19.25
CA VAL A 57 -0.50 -3.95 -17.88
C VAL A 57 -2.00 -3.63 -17.76
N GLU A 58 -2.62 -3.07 -18.81
CA GLU A 58 -4.07 -2.88 -18.85
C GLU A 58 -4.83 -4.21 -18.95
N HIS A 59 -4.33 -5.17 -19.73
CA HIS A 59 -4.87 -6.53 -19.74
C HIS A 59 -4.74 -7.20 -18.38
N TYR A 60 -3.67 -6.98 -17.62
CA TYR A 60 -3.56 -7.47 -16.25
C TYR A 60 -4.67 -6.89 -15.35
N SER A 61 -4.97 -5.59 -15.49
CA SER A 61 -6.11 -4.98 -14.78
C SER A 61 -7.45 -5.60 -15.17
N LEU A 62 -7.67 -5.84 -16.47
CA LEU A 62 -8.89 -6.49 -16.98
C LEU A 62 -9.02 -7.92 -16.44
N TRP A 63 -7.95 -8.72 -16.50
CA TRP A 63 -7.92 -10.07 -15.96
C TRP A 63 -8.22 -10.12 -14.46
N MET A 64 -7.68 -9.19 -13.67
CA MET A 64 -7.99 -9.10 -12.24
C MET A 64 -9.48 -8.83 -11.97
N ARG A 65 -10.14 -8.06 -12.86
CA ARG A 65 -11.56 -7.74 -12.76
C ARG A 65 -12.45 -8.88 -13.25
N GLU A 66 -12.13 -9.45 -14.40
CA GLU A 66 -13.01 -10.37 -15.14
C GLU A 66 -12.79 -11.82 -14.78
N THR A 67 -11.54 -12.22 -14.50
CA THR A 67 -11.21 -13.63 -14.19
C THR A 67 -11.06 -13.84 -12.68
N ARG A 68 -10.45 -12.89 -11.96
CA ARG A 68 -10.27 -13.00 -10.51
C ARG A 68 -11.39 -12.37 -9.69
N HIS A 69 -12.28 -11.60 -10.34
CA HIS A 69 -13.39 -10.89 -9.70
C HIS A 69 -12.97 -10.06 -8.48
N PHE A 70 -11.77 -9.47 -8.51
CA PHE A 70 -11.31 -8.64 -7.41
C PHE A 70 -12.08 -7.32 -7.32
N LYS A 71 -12.30 -6.85 -6.08
CA LYS A 71 -12.88 -5.53 -5.83
C LYS A 71 -11.96 -4.42 -6.37
N PRO A 72 -12.50 -3.26 -6.79
CA PRO A 72 -11.72 -2.14 -7.32
C PRO A 72 -10.55 -1.69 -6.42
N ALA A 73 -10.75 -1.67 -5.10
CA ALA A 73 -9.71 -1.37 -4.11
C ALA A 73 -8.49 -2.31 -4.19
N THR A 74 -8.75 -3.60 -4.33
CA THR A 74 -7.71 -4.62 -4.48
C THR A 74 -6.95 -4.45 -5.79
N ILE A 75 -7.67 -4.17 -6.89
CA ILE A 75 -7.09 -3.92 -8.21
C ILE A 75 -6.17 -2.70 -8.16
N ALA A 76 -6.65 -1.57 -7.62
CA ALA A 76 -5.86 -0.34 -7.51
C ALA A 76 -4.59 -0.54 -6.67
N ARG A 77 -4.68 -1.24 -5.54
CA ARG A 77 -3.53 -1.57 -4.68
C ARG A 77 -2.50 -2.43 -5.42
N ARG A 78 -2.94 -3.49 -6.11
CA ARG A 78 -2.05 -4.38 -6.88
C ARG A 78 -1.39 -3.63 -8.05
N LEU A 79 -2.13 -2.80 -8.77
CA LEU A 79 -1.57 -1.94 -9.82
C LEU A 79 -0.56 -0.91 -9.29
N ALA A 80 -0.77 -0.39 -8.07
CA ALA A 80 0.20 0.49 -7.44
C ALA A 80 1.53 -0.24 -7.16
N VAL A 81 1.49 -1.52 -6.77
CA VAL A 81 2.69 -2.34 -6.60
C VAL A 81 3.42 -2.56 -7.92
N VAL A 82 2.70 -2.91 -9.00
CA VAL A 82 3.29 -3.10 -10.33
C VAL A 82 3.93 -1.81 -10.84
N ALA A 83 3.25 -0.68 -10.69
CA ALA A 83 3.79 0.61 -11.10
C ALA A 83 4.99 1.05 -10.25
N GLY A 84 4.99 0.74 -8.95
CA GLY A 84 6.13 0.96 -8.07
C GLY A 84 7.35 0.15 -8.51
N PHE A 85 7.16 -1.11 -8.86
CA PHE A 85 8.21 -1.98 -9.37
C PHE A 85 8.83 -1.42 -10.65
N TYR A 86 8.02 -1.10 -11.67
CA TYR A 86 8.55 -0.54 -12.91
C TYR A 86 9.21 0.83 -12.72
N ARG A 87 8.73 1.66 -11.80
CA ARG A 87 9.40 2.91 -11.44
C ARG A 87 10.80 2.63 -10.87
N THR A 88 10.95 1.62 -10.02
CA THR A 88 12.27 1.21 -9.52
C THR A 88 13.16 0.68 -10.63
N CYS A 89 12.64 -0.11 -11.57
CA CYS A 89 13.41 -0.54 -12.74
C CYS A 89 13.92 0.65 -13.58
N VAL A 90 13.14 1.71 -13.71
CA VAL A 90 13.59 2.95 -14.39
C VAL A 90 14.68 3.66 -13.58
N ILE A 91 14.52 3.78 -12.26
CA ILE A 91 15.53 4.38 -11.37
C ILE A 91 16.86 3.62 -11.45
N ASP A 92 16.80 2.29 -11.51
CA ASP A 92 17.96 1.41 -11.57
C ASP A 92 18.54 1.30 -13.01
N GLY A 93 17.96 1.99 -13.99
CA GLY A 93 18.42 2.03 -15.38
C GLY A 93 18.12 0.77 -16.20
N LEU A 94 17.26 -0.13 -15.70
CA LEU A 94 16.85 -1.35 -16.40
C LEU A 94 15.83 -1.08 -17.52
N LEU A 95 15.08 0.02 -17.40
CA LEU A 95 14.09 0.46 -18.38
C LEU A 95 14.24 1.95 -18.61
N GLU A 96 14.06 2.39 -19.86
CA GLU A 96 14.03 3.83 -20.17
C GLU A 96 12.74 4.48 -19.65
N HIS A 97 11.60 3.78 -19.79
CA HIS A 97 10.28 4.28 -19.45
C HIS A 97 9.44 3.21 -18.74
N SER A 98 8.53 3.65 -17.86
CA SER A 98 7.65 2.74 -17.14
C SER A 98 6.42 2.37 -17.98
N PRO A 99 6.15 1.08 -18.26
CA PRO A 99 4.93 0.69 -18.98
C PRO A 99 3.66 0.98 -18.17
N ALA A 100 3.79 1.17 -16.85
CA ALA A 100 2.68 1.44 -15.94
C ALA A 100 2.39 2.93 -15.73
N GLU A 101 3.11 3.85 -16.40
CA GLU A 101 2.99 5.29 -16.20
C GLU A 101 1.59 5.82 -16.55
N TYR A 102 1.05 5.38 -17.68
CA TYR A 102 -0.24 5.86 -18.21
C TYR A 102 -1.40 4.87 -18.02
N VAL A 103 -1.19 3.83 -17.19
CA VAL A 103 -2.22 2.81 -16.94
C VAL A 103 -3.35 3.41 -16.10
N ARG A 104 -4.58 3.26 -16.61
CA ARG A 104 -5.78 3.70 -15.89
C ARG A 104 -6.00 2.84 -14.65
N ARG A 105 -5.98 3.46 -13.47
CA ARG A 105 -6.33 2.79 -12.21
C ARG A 105 -7.79 3.04 -11.87
N PRO A 106 -8.51 2.04 -11.33
CA PRO A 106 -9.85 2.26 -10.80
C PRO A 106 -9.83 3.41 -9.79
N ARG A 107 -10.75 4.36 -9.92
CA ARG A 107 -10.99 5.36 -8.87
C ARG A 107 -11.64 4.64 -7.70
N VAL A 108 -10.93 4.57 -6.60
CA VAL A 108 -11.41 3.99 -5.35
C VAL A 108 -11.55 5.15 -4.39
N SER A 109 -12.74 5.36 -3.84
CA SER A 109 -12.91 6.30 -2.74
C SER A 109 -12.07 5.80 -1.56
N ASN A 110 -11.27 6.68 -0.97
CA ASN A 110 -10.51 6.39 0.26
C ASN A 110 -11.41 6.38 1.51
N GLU A 111 -12.71 6.14 1.34
CA GLU A 111 -13.62 5.99 2.46
C GLU A 111 -13.27 4.68 3.16
N SER A 112 -12.60 4.82 4.30
CA SER A 112 -12.49 3.72 5.24
C SER A 112 -13.91 3.26 5.59
N PRO A 113 -14.25 1.96 5.49
CA PRO A 113 -15.55 1.45 5.91
C PRO A 113 -15.78 1.59 7.42
N THR A 114 -14.77 2.03 8.17
CA THR A 114 -14.96 2.57 9.50
C THR A 114 -15.60 3.94 9.35
N LEU A 115 -16.90 4.04 9.64
CA LEU A 115 -17.45 5.29 10.15
C LEU A 115 -16.41 5.86 11.13
N GLY A 116 -15.78 6.98 10.76
CA GLY A 116 -14.96 7.72 11.70
C GLY A 116 -15.87 8.02 12.88
N LEU A 117 -15.42 7.67 14.09
CA LEU A 117 -16.11 8.06 15.31
C LEU A 117 -16.40 9.56 15.21
N SER A 118 -17.66 9.96 15.40
CA SER A 118 -17.98 11.38 15.55
C SER A 118 -17.15 11.94 16.70
N HIS A 119 -16.90 13.25 16.72
CA HIS A 119 -16.15 13.88 17.82
C HIS A 119 -16.70 13.47 19.20
N LEU A 120 -18.03 13.38 19.33
CA LEU A 120 -18.70 12.89 20.54
C LEU A 120 -18.48 11.40 20.82
N GLN A 121 -18.44 10.55 19.79
CA GLN A 121 -18.14 9.12 19.96
C GLN A 121 -16.66 8.89 20.33
N PHE A 122 -15.77 9.77 19.89
CA PHE A 122 -14.36 9.75 20.29
C PHE A 122 -14.20 10.22 21.75
N GLU A 123 -14.86 11.31 22.14
CA GLU A 123 -14.89 11.75 23.56
C GLU A 123 -15.47 10.67 24.48
N ALA A 124 -16.57 10.03 24.08
CA ALA A 124 -17.16 8.93 24.84
C ALA A 124 -16.21 7.73 24.98
N LEU A 125 -15.44 7.40 23.93
CA LEU A 125 -14.42 6.35 23.99
C LEU A 125 -13.26 6.75 24.91
N LEU A 126 -12.83 8.01 24.89
CA LEU A 126 -11.75 8.50 25.75
C LEU A 126 -12.15 8.51 27.23
N VAL A 127 -13.39 8.90 27.54
CA VAL A 127 -13.94 8.84 28.90
C VAL A 127 -14.05 7.39 29.36
N ALA A 128 -14.62 6.50 28.53
CA ALA A 128 -14.75 5.08 28.87
C ALA A 128 -13.40 4.37 29.08
N SER A 129 -12.34 4.81 28.41
CA SER A 129 -10.99 4.26 28.57
C SER A 129 -10.27 4.78 29.83
N ARG A 130 -10.65 5.97 30.32
CA ARG A 130 -10.13 6.51 31.59
C ARG A 130 -10.73 5.82 32.80
N ASP A 131 -11.99 5.41 32.70
CA ASP A 131 -12.72 4.77 33.80
C ASP A 131 -12.53 3.24 33.83
N SER A 132 -11.76 2.67 32.89
CA SER A 132 -11.46 1.24 32.87
C SER A 132 -10.25 0.91 33.74
N ASP A 133 -10.44 0.06 34.75
CA ASP A 133 -9.36 -0.48 35.62
C ASP A 133 -8.44 -1.50 34.90
N ASN A 134 -8.49 -1.58 33.57
CA ASN A 134 -7.73 -2.55 32.79
C ASN A 134 -6.40 -1.93 32.31
N PRO A 135 -5.24 -2.42 32.77
CA PRO A 135 -3.92 -1.83 32.46
C PRO A 135 -3.58 -1.62 30.97
N PRO A 136 -4.04 -2.46 30.01
CA PRO A 136 -3.73 -2.27 28.59
C PRO A 136 -4.36 -1.01 27.97
N ASP A 137 -5.51 -0.55 28.49
CA ASP A 137 -6.27 0.54 27.88
C ASP A 137 -5.80 1.91 28.36
N PHE A 138 -5.36 2.04 29.62
CA PHE A 138 -4.69 3.23 30.13
C PHE A 138 -3.34 3.50 29.42
N ALA A 139 -2.55 2.46 29.16
CA ALA A 139 -1.26 2.59 28.46
C ALA A 139 -1.42 3.05 26.99
N ARG A 140 -2.53 2.71 26.34
CA ARG A 140 -2.87 3.21 24.99
C ARG A 140 -3.27 4.68 25.02
N TYR A 141 -3.98 5.10 26.06
CA TYR A 141 -4.35 6.49 26.29
C TYR A 141 -3.11 7.40 26.46
N ASP A 142 -2.15 7.03 27.32
CA ASP A 142 -0.93 7.84 27.54
C ASP A 142 -0.06 7.95 26.29
N ARG A 143 0.01 6.86 25.49
CA ARG A 143 0.75 6.85 24.23
C ARG A 143 0.07 7.72 23.15
N ALA A 144 -1.26 7.75 23.10
CA ALA A 144 -1.99 8.63 22.19
C ALA A 144 -1.78 10.11 22.55
N ARG A 145 -1.78 10.44 23.84
CA ARG A 145 -1.54 11.80 24.36
C ARG A 145 -0.14 12.31 24.00
N THR A 146 0.88 11.47 24.18
CA THR A 146 2.28 11.82 23.89
C THR A 146 2.53 12.06 22.39
N ASN A 147 1.75 11.44 21.50
CA ASN A 147 1.86 11.66 20.06
C ASN A 147 1.15 12.94 19.60
N LEU A 148 0.13 13.40 20.32
CA LEU A 148 -0.60 14.63 20.03
C LEU A 148 0.25 15.87 20.33
N ASP A 149 1.00 15.85 21.44
CA ASP A 149 1.88 16.94 21.88
C ASP A 149 3.09 17.18 20.94
N ARG A 150 3.40 16.22 20.05
CA ARG A 150 4.53 16.28 19.12
C ARG A 150 4.19 16.81 17.72
N HIS A 151 2.91 17.02 17.41
CA HIS A 151 2.51 17.51 16.09
C HIS A 151 2.44 19.05 16.06
N PRO A 152 3.10 19.71 15.07
CA PRO A 152 3.23 21.17 15.01
C PRO A 152 1.90 21.93 14.87
N ASN A 153 0.81 21.24 14.53
CA ASN A 153 -0.53 21.83 14.42
C ASN A 153 -1.24 22.02 15.78
N TYR A 154 -0.77 21.38 16.87
CA TYR A 154 -1.44 21.44 18.18
C TYR A 154 -0.93 22.56 19.10
N ILE A 155 0.34 22.99 18.97
CA ILE A 155 0.90 24.11 19.77
C ILE A 155 0.15 25.43 19.49
N ARG A 156 -0.37 25.61 18.28
CA ARG A 156 -1.16 26.79 17.89
C ARG A 156 -2.59 26.76 18.43
N ALA A 157 -3.16 25.58 18.67
CA ALA A 157 -4.51 25.43 19.25
C ALA A 157 -4.51 25.68 20.76
N ALA A 158 -3.46 25.23 21.47
CA ALA A 158 -3.31 25.47 22.90
C ALA A 158 -3.11 26.96 23.25
N PHE A 159 -2.40 27.73 22.40
CA PHE A 159 -2.18 29.16 22.63
C PHE A 159 -3.43 30.03 22.37
N MET A 160 -4.36 29.57 21.52
CA MET A 160 -5.60 30.30 21.22
C MET A 160 -6.73 30.02 22.23
N ALA A 161 -6.59 28.99 23.08
CA ALA A 161 -7.59 28.62 24.07
C ALA A 161 -7.36 29.23 25.48
N SER A 162 -6.30 30.02 25.68
CA SER A 162 -6.02 30.74 26.95
C SER A 162 -6.22 32.26 26.86
N ALA A 163 -6.93 32.75 25.83
CA ALA A 163 -7.16 34.19 25.61
C ALA A 163 -8.63 34.62 25.68
N THR A 164 -9.49 33.83 26.35
CA THR A 164 -10.87 34.19 26.71
C THR A 164 -11.19 33.61 28.06
#